data_AF-A0A4U6CTX0-F1
#
_entry.id   AF-A0A4U6CTX0-F1
#
_cell.length_a   1.000
_cell.length_b   1.000
_cell.length_c   1.000
_cell.angle_alpha   90.00
_cell.angle_beta   90.00
_cell.angle_gamma   90.00
#
_symmetry.space_group_name_H-M   'P 1'
#
loop_
_entity.id
_entity.type
_entity.pdbx_description
1 polymer ?
#
loop_
_entity_poly.entity_id
_entity_poly.type
_entity_poly.pdbx_seq_one_letter_code
_entity_poly.pdbx_strand_id
1 'polypeptide(L)'
;MFGFKPDQTPTKNDPRVKDTIIQFLAKYFRTKPNNALIFVCDTSDKRQDARFKIFNNWFDENSKISAEDFNILKTDISFCDENDTNCAHASLLISIHNPALNKIMIAFQELDRNFRAKYDNE
;
A
#
# COMPACT_ATOMS: atom_id res chain seq x y z
N MET A 1 22.88 -7.07 35.47
CA MET A 1 22.46 -8.08 34.47
C MET A 1 21.02 -7.77 34.10
N PHE A 2 20.79 -7.08 32.98
CA PHE A 2 19.44 -6.77 32.51
C PHE A 2 18.88 -8.03 31.84
N GLY A 3 18.00 -8.73 32.54
CA GLY A 3 17.30 -9.88 31.99
C GLY A 3 16.27 -9.40 30.98
N PHE A 4 16.54 -9.60 29.69
CA PHE A 4 15.49 -9.63 28.67
C PHE A 4 14.57 -10.80 29.03
N LYS A 5 13.44 -10.50 29.66
CA LYS A 5 12.34 -11.46 29.69
C LYS A 5 11.88 -11.62 28.24
N PRO A 6 11.84 -12.84 27.67
CA PRO A 6 11.28 -13.03 26.35
C PRO A 6 9.86 -12.49 26.40
N ASP A 7 9.58 -11.53 25.53
CA ASP A 7 8.27 -10.93 25.46
C ASP A 7 7.23 -12.02 25.16
N GLN A 8 6.04 -11.81 25.69
CA GLN A 8 4.91 -12.72 25.65
C GLN A 8 4.65 -13.16 24.21
N THR A 9 4.20 -14.41 24.02
CA THR A 9 3.87 -15.05 22.73
C THR A 9 3.62 -14.04 21.60
N PRO A 10 4.41 -14.05 20.51
CA PRO A 10 4.36 -12.98 19.52
C PRO A 10 2.93 -12.81 19.01
N THR A 11 2.30 -11.70 19.37
CA THR A 11 1.03 -11.33 18.78
C THR A 11 1.30 -11.10 17.30
N LYS A 12 0.55 -11.81 16.46
CA LYS A 12 0.82 -11.92 15.02
C LYS A 12 0.87 -10.56 14.30
N ASN A 13 0.24 -9.53 14.87
CA ASN A 13 0.27 -8.14 14.42
C ASN A 13 0.35 -7.19 15.63
N ASP A 14 1.34 -6.29 15.66
CA ASP A 14 1.39 -5.19 16.63
C ASP A 14 0.49 -4.04 16.12
N PRO A 15 -0.62 -3.72 16.81
CA PRO A 15 -1.55 -2.66 16.37
C PRO A 15 -0.88 -1.28 16.31
N ARG A 16 0.19 -1.03 17.08
CA ARG A 16 0.89 0.26 17.07
C ARG A 16 1.56 0.54 15.72
N VAL A 17 1.95 -0.51 14.99
CA VAL A 17 2.52 -0.38 13.64
C VAL A 17 1.46 0.18 12.69
N LYS A 18 0.25 -0.40 12.71
CA LYS A 18 -0.88 0.11 11.93
C LYS A 18 -1.11 1.59 12.22
N ASP A 19 -1.29 1.93 13.49
CA ASP A 19 -1.62 3.30 13.90
C ASP A 19 -0.53 4.29 13.49
N THR A 20 0.73 3.89 13.62
CA THR A 20 1.88 4.70 13.20
C THR A 20 1.86 4.96 11.69
N ILE A 21 1.66 3.92 10.88
CA ILE A 21 1.63 4.04 9.42
C ILE A 21 0.45 4.92 8.96
N ILE A 22 -0.74 4.71 9.52
CA ILE A 22 -1.93 5.50 9.16
C ILE A 22 -1.77 6.96 9.56
N GLN A 23 -1.28 7.24 10.76
CA GLN A 23 -1.00 8.62 11.21
C GLN A 23 0.09 9.29 10.36
N PHE A 24 1.11 8.53 9.97
CA PHE A 24 2.12 9.02 9.04
C PHE A 24 1.50 9.42 7.70
N LEU A 25 0.68 8.56 7.09
CA LEU A 25 0.03 8.84 5.81
C LEU A 25 -0.87 10.08 5.90
N ALA A 26 -1.71 10.16 6.93
CA ALA A 26 -2.58 11.33 7.16
C ALA A 26 -1.77 12.62 7.31
N LYS A 27 -0.72 12.61 8.13
CA LYS A 27 0.17 13.77 8.33
C LYS A 27 0.92 14.13 7.04
N TYR A 28 1.42 13.14 6.31
CA TYR A 28 2.15 13.35 5.06
C TYR A 28 1.27 14.07 4.04
N PHE A 29 0.08 13.54 3.74
CA PHE A 29 -0.80 14.16 2.75
C PHE A 29 -1.42 15.50 3.21
N ARG A 30 -1.61 15.71 4.53
CA ARG A 30 -1.98 17.04 5.05
C ARG A 30 -0.90 18.08 4.80
N THR A 31 0.38 17.69 4.90
CA THR A 31 1.52 18.62 4.72
C THR A 31 1.99 18.73 3.28
N LYS A 32 1.75 17.71 2.46
CA LYS A 32 2.19 17.58 1.06
C LYS A 32 1.05 17.05 0.17
N PRO A 33 -0.07 17.77 0.04
CA PRO A 33 -1.26 17.27 -0.67
C PRO A 33 -1.04 17.06 -2.18
N ASN A 34 -0.05 17.77 -2.75
CA ASN A 34 0.28 17.68 -4.18
C ASN A 34 1.21 16.51 -4.52
N ASN A 35 1.68 15.76 -3.52
CA ASN A 35 2.50 14.57 -3.75
C ASN A 35 1.62 13.33 -3.95
N ALA A 36 2.23 12.30 -4.53
CA ALA A 36 1.73 10.93 -4.53
C ALA A 36 2.74 10.04 -3.78
N LEU A 37 2.28 8.90 -3.27
CA LEU A 37 3.12 7.90 -2.64
C LEU A 37 2.83 6.55 -3.29
N ILE A 38 3.87 5.80 -3.64
CA ILE A 38 3.74 4.42 -4.13
C ILE A 38 4.29 3.49 -3.05
N PHE A 39 3.45 2.60 -2.58
CA PHE A 39 3.83 1.54 -1.66
C PHE A 39 4.06 0.26 -2.47
N VAL A 40 5.24 -0.35 -2.36
CA VAL A 40 5.59 -1.59 -3.07
C VAL A 40 5.90 -2.66 -2.04
N CYS A 41 5.30 -3.84 -2.23
CA CYS A 41 5.65 -5.01 -1.43
C CYS A 41 6.91 -5.66 -2.02
N ASP A 42 8.02 -5.62 -1.28
CA ASP A 42 9.23 -6.38 -1.62
C ASP A 42 8.88 -7.86 -1.86
N THR A 43 9.54 -8.53 -2.80
CA THR A 43 9.32 -9.94 -3.15
C THR A 43 10.45 -10.86 -2.67
N SER A 44 11.53 -10.30 -2.11
CA SER A 44 12.75 -11.03 -1.73
C SER A 44 12.53 -12.20 -0.76
N ASP A 45 11.51 -12.11 0.10
CA ASP A 45 11.20 -13.10 1.15
C ASP A 45 9.91 -13.91 0.89
N LYS A 46 9.28 -13.75 -0.28
CA LYS A 46 8.02 -14.40 -0.67
C LYS A 46 6.81 -14.07 0.22
N ARG A 47 6.84 -12.94 0.96
CA ARG A 47 5.73 -12.49 1.83
C ARG A 47 4.97 -11.28 1.30
N GLN A 48 5.14 -10.95 0.04
CA GLN A 48 4.51 -9.79 -0.58
C GLN A 48 2.98 -9.83 -0.48
N ASP A 49 2.34 -10.98 -0.70
CA ASP A 49 0.89 -11.14 -0.58
C ASP A 49 0.41 -10.86 0.85
N ALA A 50 1.17 -11.32 1.84
CA ALA A 50 0.84 -11.12 3.25
C ALA A 50 0.94 -9.63 3.62
N ARG A 51 2.00 -8.95 3.16
CA ARG A 51 2.18 -7.50 3.36
C ARG A 51 1.07 -6.70 2.66
N PHE A 52 0.73 -7.07 1.43
CA PHE A 52 -0.33 -6.43 0.67
C PHE A 52 -1.69 -6.57 1.38
N LYS A 53 -2.05 -7.78 1.81
CA LYS A 53 -3.28 -8.04 2.59
C LYS A 53 -3.33 -7.26 3.89
N ILE A 54 -2.22 -7.23 4.65
CA ILE A 54 -2.14 -6.51 5.92
C ILE A 54 -2.34 -5.00 5.68
N PHE A 55 -1.64 -4.43 4.69
CA PHE A 55 -1.77 -3.01 4.38
C PHE A 55 -3.18 -2.63 3.90
N ASN A 56 -3.81 -3.47 3.07
CA ASN A 56 -5.19 -3.27 2.62
C ASN A 56 -6.17 -3.26 3.79
N ASN A 57 -6.09 -4.25 4.68
CA ASN A 57 -6.93 -4.27 5.88
C ASN A 57 -6.74 -3.01 6.72
N TRP A 58 -5.50 -2.59 6.97
CA TRP A 58 -5.21 -1.38 7.73
C TRP A 58 -5.80 -0.14 7.09
N PHE A 59 -5.67 0.00 5.77
CA PHE A 59 -6.19 1.14 5.03
C PHE A 59 -7.73 1.16 5.03
N ASP A 60 -8.36 0.02 4.78
CA ASP A 60 -9.82 -0.13 4.69
C ASP A 60 -10.52 0.06 6.04
N GLU A 61 -9.91 -0.41 7.13
CA GLU A 61 -10.42 -0.16 8.49
C GLU A 61 -10.47 1.33 8.80
N ASN A 62 -9.42 2.07 8.44
CA ASN A 62 -9.30 3.48 8.80
C ASN A 62 -10.06 4.42 7.85
N SER A 63 -10.16 4.07 6.56
CA SER A 63 -10.97 4.84 5.61
C SER A 63 -12.46 4.83 5.98
N LYS A 64 -12.96 3.74 6.58
CA LYS A 64 -14.34 3.63 7.06
C LYS A 64 -14.60 4.41 8.34
N ILE A 65 -13.64 4.40 9.27
CA ILE A 65 -13.78 5.05 10.58
C ILE A 65 -13.68 6.58 10.46
N SER A 66 -12.91 7.08 9.49
CA SER A 66 -12.61 8.51 9.35
C SER A 66 -12.93 9.04 7.95
N ALA A 67 -14.01 8.56 7.33
CA ALA A 67 -14.37 8.88 5.94
C ALA A 67 -14.41 10.38 5.62
N GLU A 68 -14.73 11.24 6.59
CA GLU A 68 -14.75 12.70 6.41
C GLU A 68 -13.36 13.34 6.44
N ASP A 69 -12.38 12.71 7.09
CA ASP A 69 -11.01 13.23 7.24
C ASP A 69 -10.01 12.54 6.30
N PHE A 70 -10.35 11.35 5.80
CA PHE A 70 -9.43 10.50 5.05
C PHE A 70 -9.48 10.79 3.54
N ASN A 71 -9.00 11.99 3.18
CA ASN A 71 -8.95 12.53 1.81
C ASN A 71 -7.85 11.89 0.92
N ILE A 72 -7.60 10.59 1.09
CA ILE A 72 -6.56 9.82 0.39
C ILE A 72 -7.23 8.71 -0.42
N LEU A 73 -7.05 8.72 -1.73
CA LEU A 73 -7.40 7.61 -2.60
C LEU A 73 -6.27 6.59 -2.63
N LYS A 74 -6.66 5.32 -2.70
CA LYS A 74 -5.75 4.20 -2.89
C LYS A 74 -6.15 3.42 -4.15
N THR A 75 -5.17 3.07 -4.98
CA THR A 75 -5.36 2.24 -6.16
C THR A 75 -4.29 1.17 -6.20
N ASP A 76 -4.69 -0.08 -6.35
CA ASP A 76 -3.78 -1.23 -6.34
C ASP A 76 -3.56 -1.78 -7.73
N ILE A 77 -2.34 -2.26 -7.96
CA ILE A 77 -1.95 -3.00 -9.16
C ILE A 77 -1.08 -4.19 -8.74
N SER A 78 -1.10 -5.25 -9.53
CA SER A 78 -0.31 -6.46 -9.29
C SER A 78 0.35 -6.92 -10.57
N PHE A 79 1.64 -7.24 -10.48
CA PHE A 79 2.46 -7.68 -11.60
C PHE A 79 2.86 -9.12 -11.34
N CYS A 80 2.28 -10.04 -12.10
CA CYS A 80 2.55 -11.45 -11.95
C CYS A 80 3.42 -11.97 -13.10
N ASP A 81 4.07 -13.11 -12.89
CA ASP A 81 4.58 -13.92 -13.99
C ASP A 81 3.44 -14.56 -14.79
N GLU A 82 3.76 -15.19 -15.92
CA GLU A 82 2.80 -15.84 -16.83
C GLU A 82 1.87 -16.86 -16.13
N ASN A 83 2.30 -17.44 -15.01
CA ASN A 83 1.56 -18.47 -14.31
C ASN A 83 0.79 -17.94 -13.08
N ASP A 84 0.77 -16.62 -12.87
CA ASP A 84 0.21 -15.97 -11.69
C ASP A 84 0.78 -16.49 -10.35
N THR A 85 2.00 -17.05 -10.37
CA THR A 85 2.61 -17.69 -9.19
C THR A 85 3.47 -16.74 -8.37
N ASN A 86 4.09 -15.76 -9.00
CA ASN A 86 4.88 -14.72 -8.32
C ASN A 86 4.37 -13.33 -8.71
N CYS A 87 3.53 -12.77 -7.84
CA CYS A 87 3.00 -11.43 -8.02
C CYS A 87 3.75 -10.42 -7.16
N ALA A 88 4.23 -9.33 -7.75
CA ALA A 88 4.61 -8.12 -7.03
C ALA A 88 3.37 -7.22 -6.88
N HIS A 89 3.19 -6.60 -5.71
CA HIS A 89 2.05 -5.73 -5.44
C HIS A 89 2.50 -4.29 -5.21
N ALA A 90 1.75 -3.35 -5.79
CA ALA A 90 1.95 -1.93 -5.56
C ALA A 90 0.61 -1.21 -5.31
N SER A 91 0.65 -0.20 -4.45
CA SER A 91 -0.49 0.68 -4.16
C SER A 91 -0.08 2.14 -4.39
N LEU A 92 -0.80 2.83 -5.26
CA LEU A 92 -0.76 4.28 -5.37
C LEU A 92 -1.64 4.88 -4.28
N LEU A 93 -1.09 5.85 -3.55
CA LEU A 93 -1.78 6.68 -2.56
C LEU A 93 -1.67 8.14 -3.00
N ILE A 94 -2.80 8.84 -3.08
CA ILE A 94 -2.84 10.23 -3.54
C ILE A 94 -4.00 10.98 -2.90
N SER A 95 -3.82 12.27 -2.61
CA SER A 95 -4.92 13.08 -2.10
C SER A 95 -5.99 13.33 -3.17
N ILE A 96 -7.27 13.31 -2.78
CA ILE A 96 -8.39 13.73 -3.66
C ILE A 96 -8.26 15.18 -4.14
N HIS A 97 -7.50 16.01 -3.41
CA HIS A 97 -7.27 17.42 -3.74
C HIS A 97 -5.99 17.65 -4.54
N ASN A 98 -5.28 16.59 -4.94
CA ASN A 98 -4.08 16.73 -5.75
C ASN A 98 -4.46 17.30 -7.14
N PRO A 99 -3.86 18.42 -7.59
CA PRO A 99 -4.20 19.04 -8.87
C PRO A 99 -3.86 18.15 -10.08
N ALA A 100 -2.94 17.19 -9.91
CA ALA A 100 -2.54 16.23 -10.93
C ALA A 100 -3.21 14.85 -10.75
N LEU A 101 -4.24 14.73 -9.90
CA LEU A 101 -4.89 13.47 -9.54
C LEU A 101 -5.17 12.57 -10.76
N ASN A 102 -5.96 13.08 -11.70
CA ASN A 102 -6.37 12.32 -12.88
C ASN A 102 -5.17 11.87 -13.72
N LYS A 103 -4.19 12.76 -13.92
CA LYS A 103 -2.99 12.45 -14.72
C LYS A 103 -2.16 11.35 -14.07
N ILE A 104 -1.97 11.40 -12.74
CA ILE A 104 -1.20 10.39 -12.01
C ILE A 104 -1.94 9.06 -11.97
N MET A 105 -3.26 9.07 -11.74
CA MET A 105 -4.07 7.84 -11.76
C MET A 105 -4.04 7.16 -13.12
N ILE A 106 -4.21 7.92 -14.22
CA ILE A 106 -4.13 7.38 -15.57
C ILE A 106 -2.76 6.75 -15.83
N ALA A 107 -1.67 7.48 -15.53
CA ALA A 107 -0.32 6.96 -15.72
C ALA A 107 -0.06 5.68 -14.91
N PHE A 108 -0.57 5.61 -13.68
CA PHE A 108 -0.44 4.42 -12.84
C PHE A 108 -1.24 3.23 -13.38
N GLN A 109 -2.44 3.45 -13.92
CA GLN A 109 -3.24 2.41 -14.58
C GLN A 109 -2.63 1.96 -15.92
N GLU A 110 -1.97 2.86 -16.65
CA GLU A 110 -1.22 2.51 -17.85
C GLU A 110 -0.05 1.58 -17.55
N LEU A 111 0.61 1.73 -16.41
CA LEU A 111 1.62 0.77 -15.96
C LEU A 111 1.02 -0.64 -15.85
N ASP A 112 -0.11 -0.81 -15.14
CA ASP A 112 -0.78 -2.12 -15.01
C ASP A 112 -1.09 -2.75 -16.38
N ARG A 113 -1.63 -1.96 -17.32
CA ARG A 113 -1.91 -2.43 -18.68
C ARG A 113 -0.65 -2.85 -19.43
N ASN A 114 0.41 -2.04 -19.36
CA ASN A 114 1.66 -2.33 -20.07
C ASN A 114 2.34 -3.60 -19.53
N PHE A 115 2.26 -3.85 -18.22
CA PHE A 115 2.77 -5.10 -17.66
C PHE A 115 1.98 -6.32 -18.12
N ARG A 116 0.65 -6.21 -18.23
CA ARG A 116 -0.19 -7.31 -18.76
C ARG A 116 0.08 -7.59 -20.23
N ALA A 117 0.11 -6.53 -21.05
CA ALA A 117 0.31 -6.65 -22.50
C ALA A 117 1.70 -7.21 -22.89
N LYS A 118 2.69 -7.13 -22.00
CA LYS A 118 4.01 -7.72 -22.24
C LYS A 118 3.95 -9.26 -22.32
N TYR A 119 3.07 -9.91 -21.55
CA TYR A 119 2.94 -11.36 -21.53
C TYR A 119 1.96 -11.92 -22.57
N ASP A 120 1.13 -11.07 -23.18
CA ASP A 120 0.23 -11.47 -24.27
C ASP A 120 0.93 -11.57 -25.64
N ASN A 121 2.19 -11.11 -25.74
CA ASN A 121 2.95 -11.04 -27.00
C ASN A 121 4.20 -11.96 -27.02
N GLU A 122 4.34 -12.86 -26.05
CA GLU A 122 5.34 -13.93 -26.01
C GLU A 122 4.67 -15.31 -26.20
#